data_AF-A0A931MAJ6-F1
#
_entry.id   AF-A0A931MAJ6-F1
#
_cell.length_a   1.000
_cell.length_b   1.000
_cell.length_c   1.000
_cell.angle_alpha   90.00
_cell.angle_beta   90.00
_cell.angle_gamma   90.00
#
_symmetry.space_group_name_H-M   'P 1'
#
loop_
_entity.id
_entity.type
_entity.pdbx_description
1 polymer ?
#
loop_
_entity_poly.entity_id
_entity_poly.type
_entity_poly.pdbx_seq_one_letter_code
_entity_poly.pdbx_strand_id
1 'polypeptide(L)'
;MKILTNAKYLNGGRNVSILLRSKRLFCIAMSIITISVVILSGITSEAQEKGMGEKKGLKVTILLFSGRPDPTYLLEDKAAIERLKTLIATAKVNEKFEKATVIPSILGYKGIIVDNQTKVPAIPAHLAVYKGNIEVKNERKKFLIDEGGAIEDLLLKQAIENHDPNSAANDAVNIRKNKTQFINVPEWVQGISTKAEDSLAAYAIKETQGNTITIQARFHADEGIEQAEIRAIDPTVTPSGCIGWIIKILIAIFGNVLGEVKKKLVTFGAGGDSGFVTFELKNPKLWDVGVGIHYTTWKWQYRLNCHSPWIDIDTTRHKIYVLLETPKDPWKQTPYNAANDQLPWTEVIDYSCIWAIGAKDRDTAAGKVTERVNALGPSIVEYDCPGGGGTHYSSPKFNCTEFLERLKGGSGLGKYVNCTDCATIVSTFSNILGCDLWQSRMGSGFGLNEVISIGYSTWSTPCGWSTFNYHEVAWKGACGVDDEVFDACLRVDGDSSPRTSPHTPLLPINMKFGNCGDLLYRDRLTSLSGCPYCNPQPATKQHRQVI
;
A
#
# COMPACT_ATOMS: atom_id res chain seq x y z
N MET A 1 30.38 51.99 -6.61
CA MET A 1 29.81 53.16 -5.90
C MET A 1 29.60 52.75 -4.44
N LYS A 2 30.29 53.41 -3.50
CA LYS A 2 30.41 53.04 -2.08
C LYS A 2 29.06 52.98 -1.37
N ILE A 3 28.84 51.96 -0.54
CA ILE A 3 27.89 52.04 0.57
C ILE A 3 28.61 51.66 1.86
N LEU A 4 28.57 52.62 2.79
CA LEU A 4 29.16 52.63 4.12
C LEU A 4 28.40 51.71 5.08
N THR A 5 29.17 51.07 5.94
CA THR A 5 28.78 50.50 7.22
C THR A 5 28.25 51.57 8.17
N ASN A 6 27.19 51.26 8.92
CA ASN A 6 27.03 51.75 10.29
C ASN A 6 26.07 50.86 11.08
N ALA A 7 26.62 50.24 12.11
CA ALA A 7 25.89 49.59 13.18
C ALA A 7 25.62 50.62 14.28
N LYS A 8 24.40 50.63 14.84
CA LYS A 8 24.14 51.15 16.17
C LYS A 8 23.20 50.22 16.93
N TYR A 9 23.70 49.82 18.10
CA TYR A 9 23.02 49.20 19.23
C TYR A 9 21.67 49.86 19.56
N LEU A 10 20.66 49.04 19.87
CA LEU A 10 19.70 49.31 20.94
C LEU A 10 19.21 47.99 21.56
N ASN A 11 19.47 47.88 22.86
CA ASN A 11 18.91 46.91 23.82
C ASN A 11 17.40 47.14 24.00
N GLY A 12 16.63 46.08 24.24
CA GLY A 12 15.26 46.24 24.76
C GLY A 12 14.36 45.03 24.53
N GLY A 13 14.28 44.14 25.51
CA GLY A 13 13.39 42.99 25.49
C GLY A 13 11.91 43.37 25.43
N ARG A 14 11.21 42.77 24.46
CA ARG A 14 9.75 42.48 24.39
C ARG A 14 9.48 42.10 22.95
N ASN A 15 9.47 40.80 22.60
CA ASN A 15 8.84 40.27 21.37
C ASN A 15 8.95 38.73 21.24
N VAL A 16 8.45 37.98 22.23
CA VAL A 16 8.30 36.51 22.10
C VAL A 16 6.86 36.11 21.72
N SER A 17 5.87 36.99 21.90
CA SER A 17 4.46 36.68 21.58
C SER A 17 4.06 36.88 20.11
N ILE A 18 4.82 37.69 19.34
CA ILE A 18 4.52 37.95 17.92
C ILE A 18 5.02 36.81 17.01
N LEU A 19 6.08 36.10 17.41
CA LEU A 19 6.67 35.00 16.63
C LEU A 19 5.83 33.70 16.66
N LEU A 20 4.98 33.52 17.68
CA LEU A 20 4.09 32.36 17.81
C LEU A 20 2.76 32.52 17.05
N ARG A 21 2.29 33.76 16.84
CA ARG A 21 1.11 34.05 16.00
C ARG A 21 1.42 33.96 14.50
N SER A 22 2.64 34.29 14.06
CA SER A 22 3.01 34.19 12.64
C SER A 22 3.15 32.74 12.15
N LYS A 23 3.58 31.80 13.01
CA LYS A 23 3.65 30.36 12.67
C LYS A 23 2.28 29.73 12.45
N ARG A 24 1.25 30.12 13.23
CA ARG A 24 -0.13 29.62 13.04
C ARG A 24 -0.79 30.20 11.78
N LEU A 25 -0.54 31.47 11.45
CA LEU A 25 -1.04 32.04 10.20
C LEU A 25 -0.37 31.45 8.95
N PHE A 26 0.93 31.10 9.04
CA PHE A 26 1.65 30.48 7.92
C PHE A 26 1.16 29.05 7.63
N CYS A 27 0.82 28.27 8.66
CA CYS A 27 0.22 26.94 8.48
C CYS A 27 -1.21 26.99 7.91
N ILE A 28 -2.01 28.01 8.25
CA ILE A 28 -3.38 28.17 7.70
C ILE A 28 -3.34 28.67 6.25
N ALA A 29 -2.41 29.57 5.91
CA ALA A 29 -2.23 30.04 4.53
C ALA A 29 -1.76 28.93 3.57
N MET A 30 -0.92 28.00 4.03
CA MET A 30 -0.50 26.84 3.25
C MET A 30 -1.67 25.87 2.99
N SER A 31 -2.54 25.62 3.97
CA SER A 31 -3.69 24.72 3.79
C SER A 31 -4.78 25.27 2.86
N ILE A 32 -4.93 26.59 2.76
CA ILE A 32 -5.92 27.22 1.87
C ILE A 32 -5.45 27.19 0.40
N ILE A 33 -4.13 27.28 0.16
CA ILE A 33 -3.56 27.22 -1.20
C ILE A 33 -3.63 25.80 -1.79
N THR A 34 -3.53 24.75 -0.97
CA THR A 34 -3.69 23.36 -1.44
C THR A 34 -5.13 23.00 -1.83
N ILE A 35 -6.13 23.65 -1.24
CA ILE A 35 -7.56 23.38 -1.53
C ILE A 35 -8.03 24.13 -2.79
N SER A 36 -7.52 25.33 -3.07
CA SER A 36 -7.96 26.12 -4.22
C SER A 36 -7.45 25.62 -5.58
N VAL A 37 -6.34 24.88 -5.64
CA VAL A 37 -5.80 24.35 -6.90
C VAL A 37 -6.51 23.06 -7.36
N VAL A 38 -7.20 22.36 -6.46
CA VAL A 38 -7.92 21.11 -6.78
C VAL A 38 -9.30 21.35 -7.41
N ILE A 39 -9.86 22.56 -7.29
CA ILE A 39 -11.26 22.85 -7.68
C ILE A 39 -11.39 23.43 -9.10
N LEU A 40 -10.31 23.86 -9.77
CA LEU A 40 -10.42 24.57 -11.06
C LEU A 40 -10.18 23.75 -12.34
N SER A 41 -9.92 22.43 -12.28
CA SER A 41 -9.64 21.62 -13.49
C SER A 41 -10.82 20.77 -13.99
N GLY A 42 -12.04 21.03 -13.52
CA GLY A 42 -13.22 20.22 -13.85
C GLY A 42 -14.30 20.99 -14.59
N ILE A 43 -14.08 21.43 -15.84
CA ILE A 43 -15.17 21.84 -16.74
C ILE A 43 -14.90 21.36 -18.19
N THR A 44 -15.73 20.40 -18.59
CA THR A 44 -16.23 19.98 -19.92
C THR A 44 -15.26 19.53 -21.02
N SER A 45 -15.39 18.26 -21.43
CA SER A 45 -15.61 17.93 -22.85
C SER A 45 -16.59 16.76 -22.97
N GLU A 46 -17.77 17.02 -23.54
CA GLU A 46 -18.63 15.97 -24.10
C GLU A 46 -17.95 15.46 -25.37
N ALA A 47 -17.64 14.16 -25.41
CA ALA A 47 -17.14 13.50 -26.62
C ALA A 47 -18.18 12.49 -27.10
N GLN A 48 -18.66 12.76 -28.32
CA GLN A 48 -19.67 12.05 -29.07
C GLN A 48 -19.14 10.67 -29.51
N GLU A 49 -19.84 9.59 -29.15
CA GLU A 49 -19.53 8.22 -29.61
C GLU A 49 -19.62 8.11 -31.14
N LYS A 50 -18.54 7.69 -31.78
CA LYS A 50 -18.51 7.30 -33.19
C LYS A 50 -18.06 5.84 -33.27
N GLY A 51 -18.82 5.04 -34.01
CA GLY A 51 -18.81 3.57 -34.03
C GLY A 51 -17.44 2.91 -34.14
N MET A 52 -17.23 1.93 -33.25
CA MET A 52 -16.02 1.12 -33.11
C MET A 52 -16.07 -0.06 -34.09
N GLY A 53 -15.04 -0.22 -34.92
CA GLY A 53 -14.87 -1.37 -35.82
C GLY A 53 -14.74 -2.69 -35.07
N GLU A 54 -15.04 -3.81 -35.75
CA GLU A 54 -15.02 -5.18 -35.21
C GLU A 54 -13.67 -5.53 -34.56
N LYS A 55 -13.66 -5.67 -33.23
CA LYS A 55 -12.51 -6.15 -32.47
C LYS A 55 -12.33 -7.66 -32.65
N LYS A 56 -11.13 -8.12 -33.00
CA LYS A 56 -10.76 -9.54 -33.17
C LYS A 56 -10.19 -10.10 -31.86
N GLY A 57 -10.73 -11.19 -31.31
CA GLY A 57 -10.24 -11.79 -30.06
C GLY A 57 -11.34 -12.48 -29.23
N LEU A 58 -10.94 -13.16 -28.15
CA LEU A 58 -11.87 -13.79 -27.22
C LEU A 58 -12.22 -12.83 -26.08
N LYS A 59 -13.50 -12.50 -25.90
CA LYS A 59 -13.93 -11.66 -24.77
C LYS A 59 -13.97 -12.50 -23.51
N VAL A 60 -13.10 -12.23 -22.54
CA VAL A 60 -13.04 -12.93 -21.26
C VAL A 60 -13.65 -12.05 -20.17
N THR A 61 -14.59 -12.59 -19.40
CA THR A 61 -15.29 -11.89 -18.32
C THR A 61 -15.11 -12.68 -17.02
N ILE A 62 -14.56 -12.05 -15.99
CA ILE A 62 -14.39 -12.65 -14.66
C ILE A 62 -15.62 -12.32 -13.83
N LEU A 63 -16.40 -13.33 -13.45
CA LEU A 63 -17.65 -13.11 -12.73
C LEU A 63 -17.39 -12.89 -11.24
N LEU A 64 -17.66 -11.68 -10.77
CA LEU A 64 -17.49 -11.24 -9.38
C LEU A 64 -18.82 -10.70 -8.84
N PHE A 65 -19.43 -11.39 -7.88
CA PHE A 65 -20.63 -10.86 -7.23
C PHE A 65 -20.25 -9.88 -6.12
N SER A 66 -20.15 -8.59 -6.48
CA SER A 66 -19.76 -7.51 -5.57
C SER A 66 -20.58 -6.22 -5.72
N GLY A 67 -21.61 -6.22 -6.57
CA GLY A 67 -22.35 -4.99 -6.94
C GLY A 67 -21.58 -4.06 -7.90
N ARG A 68 -20.43 -4.51 -8.42
CA ARG A 68 -19.64 -3.84 -9.45
C ARG A 68 -19.73 -4.60 -10.78
N PRO A 69 -19.48 -3.94 -11.92
CA PRO A 69 -19.37 -4.62 -13.22
C PRO A 69 -18.29 -5.71 -13.20
N ASP A 70 -18.55 -6.83 -13.86
CA ASP A 70 -17.61 -7.94 -13.99
C ASP A 70 -16.39 -7.50 -14.83
N PRO A 71 -15.15 -7.65 -14.32
CA PRO A 71 -13.95 -7.34 -15.09
C PRO A 71 -13.94 -8.09 -16.41
N THR A 72 -13.73 -7.37 -17.50
CA THR A 72 -13.75 -7.93 -18.85
C THR A 72 -12.49 -7.51 -19.59
N TYR A 73 -11.82 -8.46 -20.26
CA TYR A 73 -10.68 -8.19 -21.12
C TYR A 73 -10.80 -8.95 -22.44
N LEU A 74 -9.99 -8.57 -23.43
CA LEU A 74 -9.92 -9.24 -24.72
C LEU A 74 -8.63 -10.08 -24.75
N LEU A 75 -8.76 -11.39 -24.86
CA LEU A 75 -7.63 -12.30 -25.01
C LEU A 75 -7.27 -12.39 -26.50
N GLU A 76 -6.17 -11.74 -26.84
CA GLU A 76 -5.64 -11.64 -28.22
C GLU A 76 -4.28 -12.35 -28.38
N ASP A 77 -3.61 -12.68 -27.27
CA ASP A 77 -2.32 -13.36 -27.31
C ASP A 77 -2.42 -14.73 -27.99
N LYS A 78 -1.70 -14.91 -29.10
CA LYS A 78 -1.74 -16.12 -29.90
C LYS A 78 -1.25 -17.33 -29.10
N ALA A 79 -0.23 -17.15 -28.26
CA ALA A 79 0.32 -18.27 -27.47
C ALA A 79 -0.68 -18.74 -26.41
N ALA A 80 -1.31 -17.82 -25.69
CA ALA A 80 -2.39 -18.10 -24.75
C ALA A 80 -3.61 -18.71 -25.43
N ILE A 81 -4.00 -18.23 -26.62
CA ILE A 81 -5.09 -18.81 -27.41
C ILE A 81 -4.75 -20.24 -27.84
N GLU A 82 -3.56 -20.53 -28.35
CA GLU A 82 -3.14 -21.90 -28.72
C GLU A 82 -3.06 -22.81 -27.50
N ARG A 83 -2.62 -22.28 -26.35
CA ARG A 83 -2.61 -23.02 -25.10
C ARG A 83 -4.02 -23.35 -24.64
N LEU A 84 -4.94 -22.39 -24.71
CA LEU A 84 -6.35 -22.57 -24.39
C LEU A 84 -6.99 -23.63 -25.31
N LYS A 85 -6.73 -23.57 -26.63
CA LYS A 85 -7.18 -24.61 -27.58
C LYS A 85 -6.71 -25.99 -27.17
N THR A 86 -5.42 -26.11 -26.84
CA THR A 86 -4.83 -27.38 -26.42
C THR A 86 -5.51 -27.91 -25.16
N LEU A 87 -5.67 -27.07 -24.13
CA LEU A 87 -6.29 -27.46 -22.87
C LEU A 87 -7.74 -27.91 -23.08
N ILE A 88 -8.54 -27.18 -23.87
CA ILE A 88 -9.92 -27.57 -24.20
C ILE A 88 -9.97 -28.88 -24.96
N ALA A 89 -9.09 -29.08 -25.95
CA ALA A 89 -9.05 -30.30 -26.76
C ALA A 89 -8.66 -31.54 -25.95
N THR A 90 -7.83 -31.37 -24.92
CA THR A 90 -7.40 -32.45 -24.03
C THR A 90 -8.32 -32.67 -22.83
N ALA A 91 -9.26 -31.76 -22.57
CA ALA A 91 -10.15 -31.84 -21.41
C ALA A 91 -11.09 -33.05 -21.52
N LYS A 92 -11.18 -33.84 -20.44
CA LYS A 92 -12.05 -35.02 -20.37
C LYS A 92 -13.50 -34.59 -20.22
N VAL A 93 -14.43 -35.33 -20.83
CA VAL A 93 -15.86 -35.12 -20.64
C VAL A 93 -16.25 -35.43 -19.20
N ASN A 94 -17.01 -34.54 -18.57
CA ASN A 94 -17.59 -34.78 -17.25
C ASN A 94 -18.99 -35.40 -17.39
N GLU A 95 -19.07 -36.73 -17.46
CA GLU A 95 -20.34 -37.46 -17.59
C GLU A 95 -21.21 -37.40 -16.33
N LYS A 96 -20.63 -37.01 -15.19
CA LYS A 96 -21.31 -36.97 -13.88
C LYS A 96 -21.76 -35.57 -13.50
N PHE A 97 -21.75 -34.62 -14.44
CA PHE A 97 -22.18 -33.26 -14.15
C PHE A 97 -23.71 -33.17 -14.16
N GLU A 98 -24.29 -33.07 -12.97
CA GLU A 98 -25.76 -33.11 -12.78
C GLU A 98 -26.43 -31.73 -12.78
N LYS A 99 -25.66 -30.63 -12.83
CA LYS A 99 -26.21 -29.27 -12.74
C LYS A 99 -26.52 -28.68 -14.11
N ALA A 100 -27.44 -27.71 -14.13
CA ALA A 100 -27.80 -26.99 -15.35
C ALA A 100 -26.67 -26.08 -15.88
N THR A 101 -25.72 -25.65 -15.05
CA THR A 101 -24.55 -24.83 -15.43
C THR A 101 -23.40 -25.01 -14.42
N VAL A 102 -22.17 -24.73 -14.85
CA VAL A 102 -20.99 -24.69 -13.96
C VAL A 102 -20.95 -23.45 -13.08
N ILE A 103 -21.60 -22.35 -13.49
CA ILE A 103 -21.58 -21.08 -12.76
C ILE A 103 -22.67 -21.08 -11.66
N PRO A 104 -22.32 -21.06 -10.37
CA PRO A 104 -23.31 -21.07 -9.29
C PRO A 104 -23.91 -19.70 -8.99
N SER A 105 -25.15 -19.70 -8.50
CA SER A 105 -25.83 -18.51 -7.97
C SER A 105 -25.44 -18.24 -6.50
N ILE A 106 -24.17 -17.95 -6.24
CA ILE A 106 -23.63 -17.66 -4.89
C ILE A 106 -22.92 -16.29 -4.82
N LEU A 107 -22.68 -15.78 -3.60
CA LEU A 107 -21.88 -14.57 -3.37
C LEU A 107 -20.38 -14.85 -3.57
N GLY A 108 -19.63 -13.88 -4.10
CA GLY A 108 -18.18 -13.97 -4.36
C GLY A 108 -17.80 -14.25 -5.82
N TYR A 109 -16.61 -14.82 -6.02
CA TYR A 109 -16.14 -15.27 -7.33
C TYR A 109 -17.03 -16.41 -7.86
N LYS A 110 -17.54 -16.25 -9.08
CA LYS A 110 -18.51 -17.13 -9.71
C LYS A 110 -17.94 -17.97 -10.86
N GLY A 111 -16.75 -17.63 -11.34
CA GLY A 111 -16.12 -18.29 -12.49
C GLY A 111 -15.71 -17.29 -13.57
N ILE A 112 -15.39 -17.83 -14.74
CA ILE A 112 -14.93 -17.06 -15.90
C ILE A 112 -15.81 -17.42 -17.08
N ILE A 113 -16.21 -16.42 -17.87
CA ILE A 113 -16.88 -16.60 -19.16
C ILE A 113 -15.90 -16.18 -20.26
N VAL A 114 -15.82 -16.96 -21.32
CA VAL A 114 -15.12 -16.62 -22.57
C VAL A 114 -16.12 -16.68 -23.71
N ASP A 115 -16.37 -15.54 -24.34
CA ASP A 115 -17.22 -15.40 -25.52
C ASP A 115 -16.35 -15.31 -26.77
N ASN A 116 -16.47 -16.30 -27.66
CA ASN A 116 -15.74 -16.38 -28.92
C ASN A 116 -16.53 -15.75 -30.07
N GLN A 117 -16.80 -14.45 -29.96
CA GLN A 117 -17.60 -13.72 -30.96
C GLN A 117 -16.93 -13.70 -32.34
N THR A 118 -15.60 -13.78 -32.38
CA THR A 118 -14.81 -13.71 -33.62
C THR A 118 -14.55 -15.08 -34.23
N LYS A 119 -15.20 -16.14 -33.74
CA LYS A 119 -15.14 -17.51 -34.27
C LYS A 119 -13.71 -18.04 -34.44
N VAL A 120 -12.86 -17.80 -33.43
CA VAL A 120 -11.52 -18.39 -33.35
C VAL A 120 -11.65 -19.92 -33.50
N PRO A 121 -11.01 -20.55 -34.50
CA PRO A 121 -11.14 -21.99 -34.75
C PRO A 121 -10.78 -22.82 -33.51
N ALA A 122 -11.49 -23.92 -33.29
CA ALA A 122 -11.30 -24.85 -32.17
C ALA A 122 -11.59 -24.30 -30.76
N ILE A 123 -12.01 -23.04 -30.62
CA ILE A 123 -12.55 -22.50 -29.38
C ILE A 123 -14.09 -22.50 -29.48
N PRO A 124 -14.83 -23.01 -28.48
CA PRO A 124 -16.28 -23.00 -28.54
C PRO A 124 -16.86 -21.58 -28.56
N ALA A 125 -18.08 -21.42 -29.08
CA ALA A 125 -18.73 -20.10 -29.16
C ALA A 125 -18.86 -19.45 -27.77
N HIS A 126 -19.13 -20.26 -26.75
CA HIS A 126 -19.14 -19.86 -25.35
C HIS A 126 -18.48 -20.94 -24.49
N LEU A 127 -17.69 -20.48 -23.53
CA LEU A 127 -16.96 -21.27 -22.56
C LEU A 127 -17.18 -20.65 -21.17
N ALA A 128 -17.58 -21.44 -20.19
CA ALA A 128 -17.60 -21.01 -18.81
C ALA A 128 -16.76 -21.96 -17.95
N VAL A 129 -15.98 -21.42 -17.00
CA VAL A 129 -15.03 -22.19 -16.19
C VAL A 129 -15.26 -21.85 -14.72
N TYR A 130 -15.38 -22.88 -13.88
CA TYR A 130 -15.52 -22.71 -12.44
C TYR A 130 -15.15 -23.99 -11.67
N LYS A 131 -14.20 -23.89 -10.73
CA LYS A 131 -13.86 -24.94 -9.75
C LYS A 131 -13.66 -26.31 -10.39
N GLY A 132 -12.76 -26.38 -11.35
CA GLY A 132 -12.41 -27.65 -12.02
C GLY A 132 -13.46 -28.14 -13.04
N ASN A 133 -14.51 -27.37 -13.31
CA ASN A 133 -15.54 -27.73 -14.28
C ASN A 133 -15.62 -26.69 -15.40
N ILE A 134 -15.87 -27.18 -16.61
CA ILE A 134 -15.97 -26.38 -17.81
C ILE A 134 -17.33 -26.63 -18.44
N GLU A 135 -18.05 -25.57 -18.76
CA GLU A 135 -19.20 -25.61 -19.65
C GLU A 135 -18.77 -25.11 -21.03
N VAL A 136 -19.01 -25.91 -22.06
CA VAL A 136 -18.83 -25.48 -23.46
C VAL A 136 -20.16 -25.48 -24.18
N LYS A 137 -20.41 -24.43 -24.95
CA LYS A 137 -21.60 -24.31 -25.79
C LYS A 137 -21.20 -23.96 -27.22
N ASN A 138 -21.36 -24.96 -28.08
CA ASN A 138 -21.42 -24.82 -29.54
C ASN A 138 -22.89 -25.02 -29.96
N GLU A 139 -23.18 -26.02 -30.77
CA GLU A 139 -24.56 -26.44 -31.13
C GLU A 139 -25.26 -27.18 -29.98
N ARG A 140 -24.50 -27.88 -29.14
CA ARG A 140 -25.00 -28.59 -27.95
C ARG A 140 -24.13 -28.25 -26.74
N LYS A 141 -24.78 -28.17 -25.58
CA LYS A 141 -24.13 -27.96 -24.29
C LYS A 141 -23.40 -29.24 -23.86
N LYS A 142 -22.14 -29.10 -23.44
CA LYS A 142 -21.33 -30.20 -22.88
C LYS A 142 -20.55 -29.71 -21.66
N PHE A 143 -20.20 -30.63 -20.78
CA PHE A 143 -19.40 -30.35 -19.59
C PHE A 143 -18.08 -31.11 -19.65
N LEU A 144 -16.98 -30.42 -19.35
CA LEU A 144 -15.63 -30.97 -19.33
C LEU A 144 -15.00 -30.75 -17.94
N ILE A 145 -13.90 -31.45 -17.68
CA ILE A 145 -13.11 -31.32 -16.45
C ILE A 145 -11.90 -30.42 -16.74
N ASP A 146 -11.73 -29.36 -15.95
CA ASP A 146 -10.51 -28.56 -15.93
C ASP A 146 -9.49 -29.23 -14.99
N GLU A 147 -8.76 -30.22 -15.51
CA GLU A 147 -7.83 -31.04 -14.73
C GLU A 147 -6.72 -30.17 -14.14
N GLY A 148 -6.70 -30.07 -12.82
CA GLY A 148 -5.76 -29.21 -12.09
C GLY A 148 -6.05 -27.70 -12.16
N GLY A 149 -7.18 -27.27 -12.72
CA GLY A 149 -7.53 -25.85 -12.85
C GLY A 149 -6.73 -25.11 -13.92
N ALA A 150 -6.16 -25.81 -14.91
CA ALA A 150 -5.21 -25.25 -15.86
C ALA A 150 -5.82 -24.18 -16.79
N ILE A 151 -7.10 -24.30 -17.16
CA ILE A 151 -7.79 -23.28 -17.96
C ILE A 151 -8.13 -22.07 -17.09
N GLU A 152 -8.67 -22.31 -15.89
CA GLU A 152 -8.96 -21.27 -14.91
C GLU A 152 -7.70 -20.45 -14.60
N ASP A 153 -6.57 -21.12 -14.33
CA ASP A 153 -5.27 -20.51 -14.08
C ASP A 153 -4.74 -19.73 -15.29
N LEU A 154 -4.84 -20.28 -16.51
CA LEU A 154 -4.41 -19.58 -17.72
C LEU A 154 -5.19 -18.26 -17.89
N LEU A 155 -6.52 -18.32 -17.76
CA LEU A 155 -7.40 -17.16 -17.96
C LEU A 155 -7.29 -16.13 -16.83
N LEU A 156 -7.07 -16.57 -15.58
CA LEU A 156 -6.79 -15.67 -14.47
C LEU A 156 -5.39 -15.06 -14.60
N LYS A 157 -4.38 -15.83 -15.00
CA LYS A 157 -3.02 -15.30 -15.20
C LYS A 157 -2.99 -14.24 -16.29
N GLN A 158 -3.70 -14.45 -17.39
CA GLN A 158 -3.86 -13.45 -18.45
C GLN A 158 -4.62 -12.19 -17.97
N ALA A 159 -5.41 -12.30 -16.90
CA ALA A 159 -6.06 -11.17 -16.26
C ALA A 159 -5.24 -10.53 -15.12
N ILE A 160 -4.15 -11.18 -14.69
CA ILE A 160 -3.37 -10.85 -13.48
C ILE A 160 -1.87 -10.69 -13.83
N GLU A 161 -1.50 -10.22 -15.01
CA GLU A 161 -0.10 -9.86 -15.29
C GLU A 161 0.36 -8.60 -14.52
N ASN A 162 0.62 -8.77 -13.21
CA ASN A 162 1.74 -8.10 -12.55
C ASN A 162 2.99 -8.67 -13.23
N HIS A 163 3.93 -7.79 -13.60
CA HIS A 163 5.00 -8.13 -14.54
C HIS A 163 5.87 -9.31 -14.04
N ASP A 164 6.14 -9.41 -12.74
CA ASP A 164 6.56 -10.67 -12.10
C ASP A 164 6.04 -10.78 -10.65
N PRO A 165 4.97 -11.58 -10.39
CA PRO A 165 4.41 -11.71 -9.05
C PRO A 165 5.31 -12.47 -8.06
N ASN A 166 6.46 -12.98 -8.52
CA ASN A 166 7.44 -13.71 -7.70
C ASN A 166 8.70 -12.89 -7.42
N SER A 167 8.79 -11.66 -7.94
CA SER A 167 9.90 -10.74 -7.74
C SER A 167 9.43 -9.45 -7.08
N ALA A 168 10.35 -8.79 -6.39
CA ALA A 168 10.27 -7.37 -6.02
C ALA A 168 11.61 -6.65 -6.26
N ALA A 169 12.52 -7.30 -6.99
CA ALA A 169 13.92 -6.86 -7.13
C ALA A 169 14.10 -5.84 -8.26
N ASN A 170 13.31 -5.98 -9.34
CA ASN A 170 13.36 -5.09 -10.50
C ASN A 170 12.02 -4.37 -10.72
N ASP A 171 11.01 -4.68 -9.92
CA ASP A 171 9.60 -4.36 -10.14
C ASP A 171 8.85 -4.10 -8.83
N ALA A 172 7.54 -3.84 -8.94
CA ALA A 172 6.69 -3.49 -7.82
C ALA A 172 6.30 -4.73 -6.99
N VAL A 173 6.14 -4.54 -5.68
CA VAL A 173 5.57 -5.56 -4.79
C VAL A 173 4.09 -5.77 -5.11
N ASN A 174 3.60 -6.99 -4.87
CA ASN A 174 2.19 -7.31 -4.99
C ASN A 174 1.39 -6.51 -3.96
N ILE A 175 0.31 -5.86 -4.40
CA ILE A 175 -0.59 -5.06 -3.57
C ILE A 175 -2.05 -5.37 -3.85
N ARG A 176 -2.91 -5.06 -2.88
CA ARG A 176 -4.37 -5.01 -3.03
C ARG A 176 -4.90 -3.75 -2.36
N LYS A 177 -6.15 -3.38 -2.60
CA LYS A 177 -6.68 -2.15 -2.02
C LYS A 177 -7.01 -2.31 -0.54
N ASN A 178 -7.79 -3.34 -0.23
CA ASN A 178 -8.23 -3.70 1.12
C ASN A 178 -8.75 -5.15 1.11
N LYS A 179 -9.30 -5.64 2.24
CA LYS A 179 -9.80 -7.02 2.39
C LYS A 179 -10.76 -7.50 1.30
N THR A 180 -11.58 -6.63 0.72
CA THR A 180 -12.62 -7.01 -0.26
C THR A 180 -12.26 -6.64 -1.70
N GLN A 181 -11.32 -5.72 -1.89
CA GLN A 181 -10.98 -5.17 -3.20
C GLN A 181 -9.55 -5.55 -3.59
N PHE A 182 -9.46 -6.47 -4.57
CA PHE A 182 -8.22 -6.79 -5.27
C PHE A 182 -7.88 -5.70 -6.29
N ILE A 183 -6.59 -5.48 -6.56
CA ILE A 183 -6.13 -4.59 -7.63
C ILE A 183 -5.86 -5.46 -8.85
N ASN A 184 -6.61 -5.21 -9.94
CA ASN A 184 -6.39 -5.87 -11.22
C ASN A 184 -5.31 -5.13 -12.00
N VAL A 185 -4.63 -5.87 -12.87
CA VAL A 185 -3.62 -5.37 -13.80
C VAL A 185 -4.12 -5.52 -15.25
N PRO A 186 -3.66 -4.69 -16.21
CA PRO A 186 -2.72 -3.58 -16.03
C PRO A 186 -3.28 -2.47 -15.14
N GLU A 187 -2.41 -1.88 -14.32
CA GLU A 187 -2.80 -0.86 -13.33
C GLU A 187 -3.21 0.46 -13.99
N TRP A 188 -2.73 0.76 -15.20
CA TRP A 188 -3.14 1.93 -15.98
C TRP A 188 -3.73 1.48 -17.32
N VAL A 189 -4.89 2.03 -17.66
CA VAL A 189 -5.55 1.77 -18.95
C VAL A 189 -6.04 3.09 -19.56
N GLN A 190 -5.68 3.32 -20.82
CA GLN A 190 -6.10 4.51 -21.56
C GLN A 190 -7.64 4.62 -21.60
N GLY A 191 -8.15 5.81 -21.32
CA GLY A 191 -9.60 6.09 -21.29
C GLY A 191 -10.35 5.57 -20.05
N ILE A 192 -9.70 4.77 -19.19
CA ILE A 192 -10.28 4.27 -17.94
C ILE A 192 -9.59 4.92 -16.73
N SER A 193 -8.26 4.91 -16.70
CA SER A 193 -7.47 5.51 -15.64
C SER A 193 -7.36 7.02 -15.87
N THR A 194 -8.00 7.80 -15.00
CA THR A 194 -8.08 9.27 -15.13
C THR A 194 -7.25 9.98 -14.06
N LYS A 195 -7.00 9.31 -12.95
CA LYS A 195 -6.23 9.82 -11.81
C LYS A 195 -5.06 8.90 -11.51
N ALA A 196 -4.07 9.44 -10.80
CA ALA A 196 -2.93 8.64 -10.37
C ALA A 196 -3.34 7.52 -9.40
N GLU A 197 -4.41 7.73 -8.62
CA GLU A 197 -4.98 6.73 -7.72
C GLU A 197 -5.60 5.53 -8.45
N ASP A 198 -5.84 5.65 -9.76
CA ASP A 198 -6.32 4.54 -10.59
C ASP A 198 -5.18 3.61 -11.00
N SER A 199 -3.91 4.04 -10.87
CA SER A 199 -2.71 3.26 -11.17
C SER A 199 -1.71 3.31 -10.02
N LEU A 200 -1.67 2.22 -9.25
CA LEU A 200 -0.96 2.13 -7.98
C LEU A 200 0.19 1.14 -8.09
N ALA A 201 1.39 1.54 -7.72
CA ALA A 201 2.52 0.61 -7.59
C ALA A 201 3.29 0.86 -6.30
N ALA A 202 3.92 -0.17 -5.75
CA ALA A 202 4.73 -0.06 -4.54
C ALA A 202 6.12 -0.65 -4.78
N TYR A 203 7.18 0.08 -4.46
CA TYR A 203 8.57 -0.38 -4.63
C TYR A 203 9.27 -0.40 -3.28
N ALA A 204 10.02 -1.45 -3.02
CA ALA A 204 10.79 -1.61 -1.80
C ALA A 204 12.26 -1.23 -2.02
N ILE A 205 12.77 -0.29 -1.22
CA ILE A 205 14.12 0.27 -1.38
C ILE A 205 15.17 -0.83 -1.35
N LYS A 206 15.15 -1.70 -0.34
CA LYS A 206 16.17 -2.74 -0.17
C LYS A 206 16.23 -3.71 -1.33
N GLU A 207 15.08 -4.16 -1.83
CA GLU A 207 15.01 -5.13 -2.92
C GLU A 207 15.37 -4.51 -4.27
N THR A 208 15.05 -3.23 -4.46
CA THR A 208 15.31 -2.52 -5.74
C THR A 208 16.70 -1.86 -5.80
N GLN A 209 17.37 -1.64 -4.67
CA GLN A 209 18.63 -0.95 -4.62
C GLN A 209 19.74 -1.72 -5.36
N GLY A 210 20.42 -1.03 -6.28
CA GLY A 210 21.47 -1.61 -7.10
C GLY A 210 20.97 -2.39 -8.31
N ASN A 211 19.65 -2.55 -8.46
CA ASN A 211 19.04 -3.24 -9.59
C ASN A 211 18.57 -2.26 -10.67
N THR A 212 18.43 -2.77 -11.90
CA THR A 212 17.81 -2.04 -13.00
C THR A 212 16.30 -2.19 -12.89
N ILE A 213 15.62 -1.09 -12.57
CA ILE A 213 14.17 -1.10 -12.42
C ILE A 213 13.51 -1.19 -13.79
N THR A 214 12.49 -2.03 -13.89
CA THR A 214 11.72 -2.26 -15.10
C THR A 214 10.23 -2.05 -14.90
N ILE A 215 9.56 -1.75 -15.99
CA ILE A 215 8.10 -1.74 -16.10
C ILE A 215 7.68 -2.50 -17.35
N GLN A 216 6.40 -2.85 -17.45
CA GLN A 216 5.78 -3.26 -18.70
C GLN A 216 4.77 -2.23 -19.19
N ALA A 217 4.73 -2.05 -20.51
CA ALA A 217 3.73 -1.24 -21.18
C ALA A 217 3.33 -1.90 -22.51
N ARG A 218 2.06 -1.72 -22.91
CA ARG A 218 1.49 -2.22 -24.16
C ARG A 218 1.00 -1.03 -24.99
N PHE A 219 1.28 -1.05 -26.28
CA PHE A 219 0.99 0.04 -27.21
C PHE A 219 0.21 -0.48 -28.40
N HIS A 220 -0.61 0.41 -28.97
CA HIS A 220 -1.30 0.18 -30.22
C HIS A 220 -0.85 1.22 -31.24
N ALA A 221 -0.55 0.77 -32.45
CA ALA A 221 -0.13 1.62 -33.56
C ALA A 221 -1.15 1.57 -34.71
N ASP A 222 -1.24 2.68 -35.43
CA ASP A 222 -2.06 2.78 -36.64
C ASP A 222 -1.54 1.87 -37.75
N GLU A 223 -2.40 1.60 -38.73
CA GLU A 223 -2.08 0.76 -39.88
C GLU A 223 -0.84 1.30 -40.64
N GLY A 224 0.10 0.40 -40.94
CA GLY A 224 1.35 0.72 -41.65
C GLY A 224 2.54 1.04 -40.75
N ILE A 225 2.38 1.10 -39.43
CA ILE A 225 3.50 1.24 -38.49
C ILE A 225 3.89 -0.15 -37.95
N GLU A 226 4.98 -0.72 -38.47
CA GLU A 226 5.49 -2.03 -38.04
C GLU A 226 6.37 -1.94 -36.79
N GLN A 227 7.07 -0.81 -36.61
CA GLN A 227 7.95 -0.57 -35.48
C GLN A 227 8.11 0.91 -35.18
N ALA A 228 8.35 1.24 -33.91
CA ALA A 228 8.69 2.58 -33.46
C ALA A 228 9.63 2.53 -32.25
N GLU A 229 10.56 3.49 -32.15
CA GLU A 229 11.25 3.71 -30.88
C GLU A 229 10.29 4.45 -29.94
N ILE A 230 10.02 3.88 -28.76
CA ILE A 230 9.13 4.45 -27.74
C ILE A 230 9.92 4.75 -26.47
N ARG A 231 9.59 5.85 -25.79
CA ARG A 231 10.11 6.23 -24.48
C ARG A 231 9.06 6.99 -23.67
N ALA A 232 9.38 7.26 -22.42
CA ALA A 232 8.62 8.22 -21.62
C ALA A 232 9.55 9.17 -20.88
N ILE A 233 9.20 10.44 -20.83
CA ILE A 233 9.96 11.49 -20.14
C ILE A 233 9.14 12.04 -18.97
N ASP A 234 9.82 12.65 -18.01
CA ASP A 234 9.17 13.46 -16.98
C ASP A 234 8.74 14.80 -17.60
N PRO A 235 7.42 15.10 -17.70
CA PRO A 235 6.96 16.35 -18.29
C PRO A 235 7.15 17.56 -17.36
N THR A 236 7.59 17.37 -16.12
CA THR A 236 7.77 18.48 -15.18
C THR A 236 8.96 19.36 -15.61
N VAL A 237 8.64 20.56 -16.10
CA VAL A 237 9.64 21.58 -16.40
C VAL A 237 10.15 22.16 -15.07
N THR A 238 11.43 21.99 -14.76
CA THR A 238 12.02 22.68 -13.60
C THR A 238 12.07 24.18 -13.85
N PRO A 239 11.36 25.03 -13.08
CA PRO A 239 11.46 26.47 -13.26
C PRO A 239 12.88 26.95 -12.93
N SER A 240 13.45 27.80 -13.77
CA SER A 240 14.71 28.50 -13.49
C SER A 240 14.44 29.78 -12.68
N GLY A 241 15.33 30.14 -11.75
CA GLY A 241 15.25 31.35 -10.91
C GLY A 241 15.07 31.11 -9.41
N CYS A 242 14.97 32.21 -8.64
CA CYS A 242 14.95 32.22 -7.16
C CYS A 242 13.69 31.63 -6.53
N ILE A 243 12.66 31.30 -7.30
CA ILE A 243 11.45 30.57 -6.86
C ILE A 243 11.55 29.08 -7.27
N GLY A 244 12.37 28.78 -8.27
CA GLY A 244 12.61 27.43 -8.78
C GLY A 244 13.29 26.50 -7.79
N TRP A 245 14.07 27.00 -6.82
CA TRP A 245 14.69 26.14 -5.80
C TRP A 245 13.67 25.57 -4.80
N ILE A 246 12.63 26.34 -4.43
CA ILE A 246 11.54 25.85 -3.55
C ILE A 246 10.69 24.81 -4.28
N ILE A 247 10.38 25.06 -5.55
CA ILE A 247 9.64 24.12 -6.40
C ILE A 247 10.49 22.85 -6.66
N LYS A 248 11.81 22.97 -6.82
CA LYS A 248 12.72 21.81 -6.92
C LYS A 248 12.74 20.96 -5.65
N ILE A 249 12.66 21.56 -4.46
CA ILE A 249 12.55 20.81 -3.19
C ILE A 249 11.23 20.05 -3.16
N LEU A 250 10.10 20.68 -3.53
CA LEU A 250 8.79 20.01 -3.56
C LEU A 250 8.74 18.87 -4.60
N ILE A 251 9.30 19.08 -5.81
CA ILE A 251 9.41 18.03 -6.84
C ILE A 251 10.40 16.94 -6.44
N ALA A 252 11.49 17.25 -5.75
CA ALA A 252 12.44 16.25 -5.27
C ALA A 252 11.84 15.37 -4.16
N ILE A 253 10.91 15.91 -3.37
CA ILE A 253 10.27 15.19 -2.26
C ILE A 253 8.99 14.45 -2.72
N PHE A 254 8.22 14.97 -3.68
CA PHE A 254 6.91 14.42 -4.08
C PHE A 254 6.75 14.08 -5.57
N GLY A 255 7.75 14.41 -6.39
CA GLY A 255 7.69 14.26 -7.85
C GLY A 255 8.00 12.85 -8.34
N ASN A 256 8.33 12.74 -9.62
CA ASN A 256 8.59 11.47 -10.28
C ASN A 256 9.81 10.75 -9.67
N VAL A 257 9.52 9.71 -8.89
CA VAL A 257 10.53 8.87 -8.22
C VAL A 257 10.99 7.69 -9.06
N LEU A 258 10.24 7.32 -10.10
CA LEU A 258 10.62 6.25 -11.03
C LEU A 258 11.57 6.75 -12.14
N GLY A 259 11.68 8.06 -12.30
CA GLY A 259 12.51 8.66 -13.34
C GLY A 259 11.87 8.57 -14.72
N GLU A 260 12.68 8.47 -15.76
CA GLU A 260 12.25 8.37 -17.15
C GLU A 260 12.23 6.91 -17.60
N VAL A 261 11.50 6.60 -18.67
CA VAL A 261 11.53 5.29 -19.32
C VAL A 261 12.55 5.33 -20.45
N LYS A 262 13.55 4.45 -20.44
CA LYS A 262 14.57 4.37 -21.51
C LYS A 262 13.89 4.09 -22.83
N LYS A 263 14.43 4.68 -23.91
CA LYS A 263 13.93 4.39 -25.25
C LYS A 263 14.15 2.91 -25.60
N LYS A 264 13.17 2.31 -26.24
CA LYS A 264 13.25 0.93 -26.75
C LYS A 264 12.55 0.85 -28.10
N LEU A 265 13.11 0.06 -29.01
CA LEU A 265 12.44 -0.27 -30.27
C LEU A 265 11.30 -1.27 -29.97
N VAL A 266 10.08 -0.89 -30.29
CA VAL A 266 8.86 -1.67 -30.13
C VAL A 266 8.39 -2.12 -31.51
N THR A 267 8.06 -3.40 -31.63
CA THR A 267 7.49 -4.00 -32.84
C THR A 267 6.00 -4.25 -32.64
N PHE A 268 5.21 -3.99 -33.67
CA PHE A 268 3.77 -4.17 -33.65
C PHE A 268 3.37 -5.39 -34.47
N GLY A 269 2.53 -6.24 -33.88
CA GLY A 269 1.97 -7.41 -34.53
C GLY A 269 0.80 -7.09 -35.47
N ALA A 270 0.15 -8.14 -35.96
CA ALA A 270 -1.05 -8.00 -36.78
C ALA A 270 -2.14 -7.23 -36.01
N GLY A 271 -2.65 -6.17 -36.61
CA GLY A 271 -3.62 -5.27 -35.96
C GLY A 271 -3.01 -4.18 -35.10
N GLY A 272 -1.69 -3.94 -35.18
CA GLY A 272 -1.04 -2.77 -34.57
C GLY A 272 -0.70 -2.92 -33.09
N ASP A 273 -0.93 -4.09 -32.48
CA ASP A 273 -0.67 -4.32 -31.06
C ASP A 273 0.78 -4.77 -30.79
N SER A 274 1.43 -4.19 -29.79
CA SER A 274 2.78 -4.59 -29.37
C SER A 274 2.82 -5.79 -28.43
N GLY A 275 1.70 -6.14 -27.77
CA GLY A 275 1.74 -6.91 -26.53
C GLY A 275 2.48 -6.15 -25.41
N PHE A 276 2.69 -6.79 -24.25
CA PHE A 276 3.48 -6.17 -23.18
C PHE A 276 4.97 -6.16 -23.52
N VAL A 277 5.56 -4.97 -23.48
CA VAL A 277 6.99 -4.76 -23.70
C VAL A 277 7.61 -4.25 -22.41
N THR A 278 8.71 -4.89 -22.00
CA THR A 278 9.48 -4.47 -20.81
C THR A 278 10.40 -3.31 -21.14
N PHE A 279 10.35 -2.26 -20.34
CA PHE A 279 11.24 -1.10 -20.42
C PHE A 279 12.08 -0.98 -19.16
N GLU A 280 13.31 -0.54 -19.33
CA GLU A 280 14.16 -0.12 -18.21
C GLU A 280 13.89 1.34 -17.86
N LEU A 281 13.95 1.64 -16.56
CA LEU A 281 13.89 3.00 -16.07
C LEU A 281 15.27 3.66 -16.08
N LYS A 282 15.28 4.98 -16.15
CA LYS A 282 16.46 5.85 -16.16
C LYS A 282 16.34 6.87 -15.06
N ASN A 283 17.39 7.00 -14.25
CA ASN A 283 17.47 7.92 -13.12
C ASN A 283 16.32 7.74 -12.09
N PRO A 284 16.02 6.52 -11.63
CA PRO A 284 15.09 6.33 -10.51
C PRO A 284 15.66 7.00 -9.25
N LYS A 285 14.77 7.56 -8.42
CA LYS A 285 15.08 8.28 -7.17
C LYS A 285 14.51 7.59 -5.94
N LEU A 286 13.99 6.36 -6.10
CA LEU A 286 13.37 5.57 -5.04
C LEU A 286 14.21 5.51 -3.75
N TRP A 287 15.53 5.41 -3.91
CA TRP A 287 16.47 5.21 -2.79
C TRP A 287 16.82 6.51 -2.04
N ASP A 288 16.52 7.67 -2.64
CA ASP A 288 16.88 8.97 -2.06
C ASP A 288 15.79 9.54 -1.15
N VAL A 289 14.53 9.15 -1.40
CA VAL A 289 13.34 9.77 -0.79
C VAL A 289 12.92 9.15 0.55
N GLY A 290 13.26 7.88 0.79
CA GLY A 290 12.76 7.13 1.95
C GLY A 290 11.28 6.76 1.81
N VAL A 291 10.66 6.31 2.90
CA VAL A 291 9.24 5.92 2.92
C VAL A 291 8.35 7.09 2.48
N GLY A 292 7.38 6.84 1.60
CA GLY A 292 6.50 7.90 1.14
C GLY A 292 5.47 7.51 0.09
N ILE A 293 4.68 8.51 -0.29
CA ILE A 293 3.74 8.47 -1.41
C ILE A 293 4.19 9.54 -2.41
N HIS A 294 4.38 9.12 -3.66
CA HIS A 294 4.90 9.96 -4.73
C HIS A 294 4.03 9.84 -5.97
N TYR A 295 4.05 10.89 -6.79
CA TYR A 295 3.26 10.92 -8.02
C TYR A 295 4.19 10.98 -9.22
N THR A 296 4.21 9.88 -9.98
CA THR A 296 5.00 9.75 -11.20
C THR A 296 4.12 10.09 -12.39
N THR A 297 4.55 11.07 -13.18
CA THR A 297 3.92 11.38 -14.47
C THR A 297 4.90 11.06 -15.59
N TRP A 298 4.42 10.34 -16.59
CA TRP A 298 5.19 10.01 -17.78
C TRP A 298 4.49 10.55 -19.01
N LYS A 299 5.22 11.34 -19.79
CA LYS A 299 4.80 11.74 -21.13
C LYS A 299 5.44 10.79 -22.13
N TRP A 300 4.62 9.91 -22.69
CA TRP A 300 5.04 8.90 -23.66
C TRP A 300 5.25 9.52 -25.03
N GLN A 301 6.32 9.11 -25.68
CA GLN A 301 6.71 9.61 -26.99
C GLN A 301 7.17 8.46 -27.87
N TYR A 302 6.93 8.59 -29.18
CA TYR A 302 7.50 7.69 -30.18
C TYR A 302 8.26 8.45 -31.26
N ARG A 303 9.07 7.72 -32.02
CA ARG A 303 9.61 8.16 -33.31
C ARG A 303 9.80 6.96 -34.23
N LEU A 304 9.62 7.16 -35.53
CA LEU A 304 9.69 6.08 -36.52
C LEU A 304 11.14 5.68 -36.88
N ASN A 305 12.10 6.59 -36.71
CA ASN A 305 13.52 6.30 -36.88
C ASN A 305 14.38 7.26 -36.06
N CYS A 306 15.69 7.03 -36.04
CA CYS A 306 16.60 7.78 -35.18
C CYS A 306 16.78 9.27 -35.53
N HIS A 307 16.42 9.66 -36.76
CA HIS A 307 16.49 11.03 -37.26
C HIS A 307 15.15 11.78 -37.16
N SER A 308 14.04 11.06 -36.99
CA SER A 308 12.73 11.68 -36.77
C SER A 308 12.64 12.37 -35.40
N PRO A 309 11.92 13.50 -35.31
CA PRO A 309 11.60 14.09 -34.02
C PRO A 309 10.74 13.14 -33.20
N TRP A 310 10.79 13.31 -31.87
CA TRP A 310 9.88 12.63 -30.96
C TRP A 310 8.49 13.25 -31.05
N ILE A 311 7.47 12.40 -31.19
CA ILE A 311 6.07 12.77 -31.24
C ILE A 311 5.41 12.24 -29.97
N ASP A 312 4.58 13.07 -29.34
CA ASP A 312 3.86 12.70 -28.13
C ASP A 312 2.75 11.68 -28.44
N ILE A 313 2.60 10.68 -27.56
CA ILE A 313 1.53 9.67 -27.62
C ILE A 313 0.44 10.08 -26.64
N ASP A 314 0.76 9.99 -25.34
CA ASP A 314 -0.16 10.24 -24.24
C ASP A 314 0.63 10.53 -22.95
N THR A 315 -0.07 10.90 -21.88
CA THR A 315 0.49 11.09 -20.55
C THR A 315 -0.15 10.15 -19.54
N THR A 316 0.66 9.35 -18.86
CA THR A 316 0.21 8.48 -17.76
C THR A 316 0.58 9.09 -16.41
N ARG A 317 -0.23 8.79 -15.40
CA ARG A 317 -0.03 9.23 -14.01
C ARG A 317 -0.19 8.04 -13.07
N HIS A 318 0.73 7.92 -12.14
CA HIS A 318 0.83 6.78 -11.24
C HIS A 318 1.09 7.25 -9.81
N LYS A 319 0.41 6.64 -8.85
CA LYS A 319 0.68 6.82 -7.42
C LYS A 319 1.64 5.71 -6.97
N ILE A 320 2.84 6.13 -6.57
CA ILE A 320 3.94 5.25 -6.24
C ILE A 320 4.19 5.28 -4.74
N TYR A 321 4.09 4.12 -4.11
CA TYR A 321 4.50 3.92 -2.72
C TYR A 321 5.98 3.52 -2.69
N VAL A 322 6.74 4.14 -1.80
CA VAL A 322 8.13 3.75 -1.51
C VAL A 322 8.16 3.14 -0.11
N LEU A 323 8.62 1.90 -0.02
CA LEU A 323 8.72 1.11 1.20
C LEU A 323 10.19 0.86 1.55
N LEU A 324 10.52 0.52 2.80
CA LEU A 324 11.90 0.20 3.17
C LEU A 324 12.31 -1.16 2.60
N GLU A 325 11.46 -2.16 2.82
CA GLU A 325 11.64 -3.53 2.38
C GLU A 325 10.30 -4.13 1.95
N THR A 326 10.36 -5.34 1.38
CA THR A 326 9.18 -6.17 1.19
C THR A 326 8.42 -6.28 2.52
N PRO A 327 7.08 -6.04 2.50
CA PRO A 327 6.23 -6.14 3.68
C PRO A 327 6.45 -7.44 4.44
N LYS A 328 6.49 -7.34 5.78
CA LYS A 328 6.61 -8.49 6.69
C LYS A 328 5.24 -8.91 7.19
N ASP A 329 5.20 -10.06 7.85
CA ASP A 329 3.96 -10.58 8.45
C ASP A 329 3.22 -9.50 9.28
N PRO A 330 1.88 -9.45 9.22
CA PRO A 330 0.98 -10.43 8.61
C PRO A 330 0.88 -10.36 7.09
N TRP A 331 1.55 -9.41 6.43
CA TRP A 331 1.46 -9.20 4.99
C TRP A 331 2.20 -10.28 4.20
N LYS A 332 1.54 -10.87 3.19
CA LYS A 332 2.04 -11.98 2.38
C LYS A 332 2.06 -11.60 0.91
N GLN A 333 3.21 -11.71 0.26
CA GLN A 333 3.35 -11.48 -1.19
C GLN A 333 2.77 -12.60 -2.05
N THR A 334 2.66 -13.82 -1.51
CA THR A 334 2.24 -15.01 -2.25
C THR A 334 1.12 -15.77 -1.54
N PRO A 335 0.14 -16.32 -2.28
CA PRO A 335 -0.04 -16.19 -3.73
C PRO A 335 -0.58 -14.80 -4.11
N TYR A 336 -0.23 -14.29 -5.30
CA TYR A 336 -0.83 -13.07 -5.84
C TYR A 336 -2.16 -13.38 -6.53
N ASN A 337 -3.22 -13.45 -5.75
CA ASN A 337 -4.58 -13.64 -6.25
C ASN A 337 -5.61 -12.99 -5.32
N ALA A 338 -6.85 -12.88 -5.80
CA ALA A 338 -7.93 -12.23 -5.06
C ALA A 338 -8.26 -12.91 -3.70
N ALA A 339 -8.00 -14.20 -3.57
CA ALA A 339 -8.27 -14.97 -2.35
C ALA A 339 -7.26 -14.70 -1.22
N ASN A 340 -6.06 -14.19 -1.53
CA ASN A 340 -5.08 -13.79 -0.53
C ASN A 340 -5.43 -12.43 0.07
N ASP A 341 -6.20 -12.44 1.18
CA ASP A 341 -6.56 -11.24 1.94
C ASP A 341 -5.40 -10.60 2.71
N GLN A 342 -4.24 -11.26 2.76
CA GLN A 342 -3.03 -10.76 3.41
C GLN A 342 -2.03 -10.10 2.45
N LEU A 343 -2.32 -9.94 1.16
CA LEU A 343 -1.50 -9.03 0.34
C LEU A 343 -1.49 -7.63 0.99
N PRO A 344 -0.40 -6.86 0.91
CA PRO A 344 -0.34 -5.49 1.44
C PRO A 344 -1.52 -4.63 0.95
N TRP A 345 -2.25 -4.02 1.89
CA TRP A 345 -3.39 -3.16 1.59
C TRP A 345 -2.95 -1.72 1.33
N THR A 346 -3.24 -1.17 0.15
CA THR A 346 -2.89 0.21 -0.16
C THR A 346 -3.54 1.22 0.78
N GLU A 347 -4.73 0.93 1.32
CA GLU A 347 -5.34 1.78 2.36
C GLU A 347 -4.55 1.81 3.67
N VAL A 348 -3.81 0.74 4.00
CA VAL A 348 -2.90 0.72 5.15
C VAL A 348 -1.57 1.36 4.79
N ILE A 349 -1.06 1.12 3.57
CA ILE A 349 0.15 1.78 3.06
C ILE A 349 -0.04 3.30 3.05
N ASP A 350 -1.23 3.80 2.71
CA ASP A 350 -1.54 5.24 2.73
C ASP A 350 -1.25 5.89 4.07
N TYR A 351 -1.82 5.36 5.15
CA TYR A 351 -1.56 5.86 6.49
C TYR A 351 -0.10 5.62 6.91
N SER A 352 0.44 4.43 6.63
CA SER A 352 1.78 4.05 7.07
C SER A 352 2.86 4.91 6.42
N CYS A 353 2.76 5.18 5.11
CA CYS A 353 3.67 6.05 4.39
C CYS A 353 3.57 7.50 4.84
N ILE A 354 2.37 8.01 5.13
CA ILE A 354 2.19 9.37 5.65
C ILE A 354 2.79 9.49 7.06
N TRP A 355 2.54 8.49 7.91
CA TRP A 355 3.04 8.47 9.28
C TRP A 355 4.57 8.40 9.33
N ALA A 356 5.16 7.54 8.51
CA ALA A 356 6.61 7.29 8.46
C ALA A 356 7.35 8.09 7.38
N ILE A 357 6.75 9.14 6.80
CA ILE A 357 7.30 9.87 5.65
C ILE A 357 8.78 10.26 5.83
N GLY A 358 9.59 9.94 4.82
CA GLY A 358 11.03 10.19 4.77
C GLY A 358 11.88 9.30 5.67
N ALA A 359 11.31 8.31 6.37
CA ALA A 359 12.11 7.33 7.10
C ALA A 359 12.97 6.50 6.13
N LYS A 360 14.23 6.26 6.50
CA LYS A 360 15.20 5.50 5.69
C LYS A 360 15.65 4.19 6.33
N ASP A 361 15.17 3.91 7.54
CA ASP A 361 15.49 2.72 8.31
C ASP A 361 14.27 2.28 9.12
N ARG A 362 14.28 1.00 9.54
CA ARG A 362 13.15 0.34 10.21
C ARG A 362 12.81 1.00 11.54
N ASP A 363 13.82 1.39 12.33
CA ASP A 363 13.62 1.94 13.68
C ASP A 363 12.98 3.32 13.61
N THR A 364 13.45 4.17 12.69
CA THR A 364 12.85 5.50 12.43
C THR A 364 11.42 5.37 11.92
N ALA A 365 11.14 4.43 11.01
CA ALA A 365 9.79 4.22 10.48
C ALA A 365 8.83 3.72 11.56
N ALA A 366 9.21 2.66 12.28
CA ALA A 366 8.46 2.12 13.40
C ALA A 366 8.19 3.18 14.47
N GLY A 367 9.22 3.95 14.84
CA GLY A 367 9.08 5.02 15.83
C GLY A 367 8.10 6.11 15.43
N LYS A 368 8.13 6.55 14.17
CA LYS A 368 7.14 7.49 13.64
C LYS A 368 5.73 6.92 13.62
N VAL A 369 5.57 5.63 13.29
CA VAL A 369 4.26 4.96 13.38
C VAL A 369 3.77 4.93 14.83
N THR A 370 4.63 4.57 15.79
CA THR A 370 4.31 4.58 17.24
C THR A 370 3.87 5.97 17.72
N GLU A 371 4.62 7.01 17.35
CA GLU A 371 4.27 8.40 17.67
C GLU A 371 2.89 8.77 17.11
N ARG A 372 2.63 8.41 15.86
CA ARG A 372 1.37 8.73 15.18
C ARG A 372 0.19 7.99 15.79
N VAL A 373 0.35 6.71 16.14
CA VAL A 373 -0.69 5.94 16.83
C VAL A 373 -0.99 6.53 18.20
N ASN A 374 0.02 6.88 19.01
CA ASN A 374 -0.19 7.55 20.29
C ASN A 374 -0.90 8.91 20.13
N ALA A 375 -0.53 9.67 19.09
CA ALA A 375 -1.12 10.97 18.77
C ALA A 375 -2.55 10.92 18.21
N LEU A 376 -3.11 9.72 17.95
CA LEU A 376 -4.53 9.57 17.61
C LEU A 376 -5.44 9.91 18.79
N GLY A 377 -4.95 9.84 20.03
CA GLY A 377 -5.75 10.14 21.21
C GLY A 377 -5.74 11.61 21.64
N PRO A 378 -6.84 12.12 22.24
CA PRO A 378 -8.12 11.43 22.48
C PRO A 378 -9.09 11.45 21.29
N SER A 379 -8.75 12.14 20.20
CA SER A 379 -9.73 12.50 19.16
C SER A 379 -10.26 11.29 18.38
N ILE A 380 -9.41 10.32 18.08
CA ILE A 380 -9.75 9.12 17.31
C ILE A 380 -9.82 7.91 18.23
N VAL A 381 -8.84 7.72 19.13
CA VAL A 381 -8.85 6.60 20.08
C VAL A 381 -8.52 7.05 21.50
N GLU A 382 -8.95 6.29 22.49
CA GLU A 382 -8.56 6.48 23.89
C GLU A 382 -8.48 5.12 24.59
N TYR A 383 -7.65 5.06 25.64
CA TYR A 383 -7.50 3.83 26.41
C TYR A 383 -8.81 3.42 27.08
N ASP A 384 -9.15 2.14 27.00
CA ASP A 384 -10.44 1.59 27.44
C ASP A 384 -10.57 1.47 28.98
N CYS A 385 -10.57 2.60 29.69
CA CYS A 385 -10.90 2.58 31.11
C CYS A 385 -12.36 2.22 31.40
N PRO A 386 -13.36 2.75 30.67
CA PRO A 386 -14.76 2.44 30.92
C PRO A 386 -15.11 0.96 30.69
N GLY A 387 -14.47 0.30 29.72
CA GLY A 387 -14.68 -1.11 29.39
C GLY A 387 -13.74 -2.09 30.11
N GLY A 388 -12.94 -1.62 31.07
CA GLY A 388 -12.08 -2.50 31.88
C GLY A 388 -10.81 -2.97 31.18
N GLY A 389 -10.37 -2.29 30.12
CA GLY A 389 -9.14 -2.59 29.38
C GLY A 389 -9.31 -3.69 28.33
N GLY A 390 -10.53 -3.85 27.80
CA GLY A 390 -10.82 -4.82 26.76
C GLY A 390 -10.09 -4.50 25.45
N THR A 391 -9.74 -5.53 24.69
CA THR A 391 -9.29 -5.35 23.30
C THR A 391 -10.53 -5.22 22.42
N HIS A 392 -10.54 -4.21 21.55
CA HIS A 392 -11.68 -3.93 20.66
C HIS A 392 -11.38 -4.35 19.24
N TYR A 393 -10.12 -4.28 18.79
CA TYR A 393 -9.74 -4.52 17.41
C TYR A 393 -8.94 -5.80 17.20
N SER A 394 -8.36 -6.42 18.23
CA SER A 394 -7.24 -7.35 18.08
C SER A 394 -7.46 -8.72 18.72
N SER A 395 -8.65 -9.30 18.54
CA SER A 395 -9.00 -10.63 19.06
C SER A 395 -9.91 -11.46 18.14
N PRO A 396 -9.52 -12.68 17.73
CA PRO A 396 -8.15 -13.21 17.69
C PRO A 396 -7.32 -12.63 16.54
N LYS A 397 -7.99 -12.02 15.55
CA LYS A 397 -7.41 -11.36 14.39
C LYS A 397 -7.49 -9.84 14.55
N PHE A 398 -6.72 -9.10 13.76
CA PHE A 398 -6.82 -7.65 13.73
C PHE A 398 -7.94 -7.21 12.77
N ASN A 399 -9.00 -6.60 13.29
CA ASN A 399 -10.04 -5.97 12.49
C ASN A 399 -9.56 -4.64 11.91
N CYS A 400 -8.61 -4.74 10.98
CA CYS A 400 -7.98 -3.63 10.32
C CYS A 400 -8.97 -2.84 9.46
N THR A 401 -9.99 -3.51 8.90
CA THR A 401 -11.06 -2.84 8.15
C THR A 401 -11.80 -1.82 9.03
N GLU A 402 -12.25 -2.24 10.21
CA GLU A 402 -12.95 -1.34 11.14
C GLU A 402 -12.03 -0.28 11.75
N PHE A 403 -10.74 -0.59 11.92
CA PHE A 403 -9.79 0.42 12.39
C PHE A 403 -9.53 1.48 11.32
N LEU A 404 -9.41 1.10 10.04
CA LEU A 404 -9.33 2.05 8.92
C LEU A 404 -10.60 2.90 8.81
N GLU A 405 -11.78 2.32 9.04
CA GLU A 405 -13.03 3.07 9.11
C GLU A 405 -13.00 4.12 10.22
N ARG A 406 -12.49 3.74 11.40
CA ARG A 406 -12.29 4.68 12.51
C ARG A 406 -11.31 5.81 12.16
N LEU A 407 -10.20 5.50 11.50
CA LEU A 407 -9.22 6.50 11.04
C LEU A 407 -9.80 7.49 10.03
N LYS A 408 -10.74 7.04 9.18
CA LYS A 408 -11.46 7.88 8.21
C LYS A 408 -12.54 8.76 8.84
N GLY A 409 -12.72 8.70 10.16
CA GLY A 409 -13.74 9.45 10.90
C GLY A 409 -15.07 8.71 11.06
N GLY A 410 -15.15 7.46 10.61
CA GLY A 410 -16.30 6.58 10.86
C GLY A 410 -16.33 6.04 12.28
N SER A 411 -17.31 5.17 12.54
CA SER A 411 -17.49 4.55 13.86
C SER A 411 -16.45 3.48 14.15
N GLY A 412 -16.09 2.66 13.16
CA GLY A 412 -15.32 1.43 13.39
C GLY A 412 -15.95 0.56 14.48
N LEU A 413 -15.11 -0.07 15.31
CA LEU A 413 -15.53 -0.73 16.55
C LEU A 413 -15.58 0.22 17.76
N GLY A 414 -15.52 1.53 17.54
CA GLY A 414 -15.52 2.57 18.57
C GLY A 414 -14.15 3.18 18.83
N LYS A 415 -14.08 4.09 19.80
CA LYS A 415 -12.85 4.82 20.13
C LYS A 415 -11.91 4.07 21.08
N TYR A 416 -12.38 3.00 21.71
CA TYR A 416 -11.65 2.35 22.78
C TYR A 416 -10.58 1.42 22.24
N VAL A 417 -9.39 1.47 22.84
CA VAL A 417 -8.25 0.59 22.55
C VAL A 417 -7.57 0.18 23.85
N ASN A 418 -6.89 -0.97 23.85
CA ASN A 418 -5.98 -1.35 24.92
C ASN A 418 -4.54 -1.59 24.41
N CYS A 419 -3.67 -2.10 25.28
CA CYS A 419 -2.28 -2.42 24.92
C CYS A 419 -2.16 -3.42 23.75
N THR A 420 -3.06 -4.41 23.66
CA THR A 420 -3.09 -5.38 22.57
C THR A 420 -3.49 -4.74 21.24
N ASP A 421 -4.45 -3.81 21.27
CA ASP A 421 -4.81 -3.04 20.08
C ASP A 421 -3.66 -2.14 19.63
N CYS A 422 -3.06 -1.37 20.53
CA CYS A 422 -1.93 -0.50 20.21
C CYS A 422 -0.73 -1.28 19.67
N ALA A 423 -0.36 -2.41 20.29
CA ALA A 423 0.72 -3.28 19.82
C ALA A 423 0.46 -3.79 18.40
N THR A 424 -0.77 -4.23 18.14
CA THR A 424 -1.21 -4.76 16.85
C THR A 424 -1.21 -3.68 15.77
N ILE A 425 -1.78 -2.50 16.05
CA ILE A 425 -1.78 -1.38 15.10
C ILE A 425 -0.35 -0.97 14.75
N VAL A 426 0.51 -0.76 15.75
CA VAL A 426 1.91 -0.32 15.52
C VAL A 426 2.67 -1.35 14.68
N SER A 427 2.63 -2.62 15.06
CA SER A 427 3.35 -3.67 14.33
C SER A 427 2.77 -3.90 12.92
N THR A 428 1.45 -3.99 12.74
CA THR A 428 0.83 -4.18 11.43
C THR A 428 1.16 -3.03 10.46
N PHE A 429 1.03 -1.77 10.91
CA PHE A 429 1.31 -0.59 10.06
C PHE A 429 2.81 -0.37 9.85
N SER A 430 3.67 -0.77 10.78
CA SER A 430 5.13 -0.71 10.57
C SER A 430 5.61 -1.84 9.65
N ASN A 431 5.03 -3.03 9.76
CA ASN A 431 5.45 -4.21 8.99
C ASN A 431 5.05 -4.11 7.52
N ILE A 432 4.00 -3.35 7.19
CA ILE A 432 3.67 -3.06 5.78
C ILE A 432 4.77 -2.23 5.09
N LEU A 433 5.57 -1.50 5.88
CA LEU A 433 6.73 -0.74 5.39
C LEU A 433 8.03 -1.56 5.42
N GLY A 434 8.01 -2.76 6.03
CA GLY A 434 9.17 -3.64 6.17
C GLY A 434 9.81 -3.70 7.57
N CYS A 435 9.18 -3.16 8.63
CA CYS A 435 9.83 -2.96 9.94
C CYS A 435 9.99 -4.20 10.86
N ASP A 436 9.41 -5.36 10.53
CA ASP A 436 9.59 -6.66 11.24
C ASP A 436 9.40 -6.63 12.79
N LEU A 437 8.28 -6.06 13.23
CA LEU A 437 7.87 -5.99 14.63
C LEU A 437 6.84 -7.06 14.98
N TRP A 438 6.93 -7.60 16.17
CA TRP A 438 6.01 -8.60 16.69
C TRP A 438 5.08 -8.02 17.75
N GLN A 439 3.90 -8.61 17.91
CA GLN A 439 3.12 -8.38 19.13
C GLN A 439 3.56 -9.40 20.18
N SER A 440 4.01 -8.94 21.35
CA SER A 440 4.40 -9.85 22.43
C SER A 440 4.10 -9.26 23.80
N ARG A 441 3.78 -10.14 24.75
CA ARG A 441 3.37 -9.78 26.10
C ARG A 441 4.53 -9.74 27.06
N MET A 442 4.31 -8.99 28.13
CA MET A 442 5.11 -9.00 29.34
C MET A 442 4.24 -9.18 30.57
N GLY A 443 4.79 -9.93 31.51
CA GLY A 443 4.36 -10.07 32.88
C GLY A 443 2.99 -10.70 33.14
N SER A 444 2.76 -10.95 34.42
CA SER A 444 1.47 -11.42 34.93
C SER A 444 1.20 -10.80 36.31
N GLY A 445 0.18 -9.95 36.41
CA GLY A 445 -0.22 -9.30 37.66
C GLY A 445 0.85 -8.36 38.26
N PHE A 446 1.59 -7.63 37.42
CA PHE A 446 2.70 -6.79 37.89
C PHE A 446 2.24 -5.38 38.26
N GLY A 447 2.80 -4.85 39.34
CA GLY A 447 2.54 -3.48 39.80
C GLY A 447 3.14 -2.42 38.88
N LEU A 448 2.47 -1.26 38.80
CA LEU A 448 2.76 -0.19 37.85
C LEU A 448 3.31 1.07 38.53
N ASN A 449 4.18 1.79 37.83
CA ASN A 449 4.39 3.22 38.12
C ASN A 449 3.25 4.05 37.50
N GLU A 450 3.22 5.34 37.78
CA GLU A 450 2.35 6.26 37.05
C GLU A 450 2.81 6.38 35.59
N VAL A 451 1.84 6.42 34.68
CA VAL A 451 2.05 6.55 33.23
C VAL A 451 1.00 7.51 32.66
N ILE A 452 1.12 7.85 31.38
CA ILE A 452 0.06 8.54 30.64
C ILE A 452 -0.47 7.60 29.56
N SER A 453 -1.68 7.08 29.75
CA SER A 453 -2.34 6.25 28.73
C SER A 453 -2.76 7.07 27.51
N ILE A 454 -2.81 6.41 26.34
CA ILE A 454 -3.28 7.00 25.09
C ILE A 454 -4.65 7.66 25.25
N GLY A 455 -4.78 8.90 24.80
CA GLY A 455 -6.00 9.71 24.97
C GLY A 455 -6.13 10.40 26.33
N TYR A 456 -5.24 10.14 27.28
CA TYR A 456 -5.21 10.83 28.57
C TYR A 456 -4.03 11.81 28.65
N SER A 457 -4.05 12.69 29.64
CA SER A 457 -3.01 13.72 29.85
C SER A 457 -2.46 13.78 31.27
N THR A 458 -3.01 12.98 32.18
CA THR A 458 -2.64 12.93 33.60
C THR A 458 -1.75 11.74 33.88
N TRP A 459 -0.74 11.94 34.72
CA TRP A 459 0.00 10.85 35.34
C TRP A 459 -0.92 10.13 36.33
N SER A 460 -1.13 8.85 36.09
CA SER A 460 -1.81 7.96 37.01
C SER A 460 -1.46 6.52 36.66
N THR A 461 -1.78 5.58 37.54
CA THR A 461 -1.89 4.22 37.06
C THR A 461 -3.07 4.10 36.09
N PRO A 462 -2.97 3.29 35.02
CA PRO A 462 -4.03 3.19 34.01
C PRO A 462 -5.35 2.82 34.65
N CYS A 463 -6.37 3.66 34.44
CA CYS A 463 -7.73 3.45 34.93
C CYS A 463 -7.86 3.27 36.46
N GLY A 464 -6.85 3.72 37.22
CA GLY A 464 -6.77 3.53 38.67
C GLY A 464 -6.38 2.11 39.10
N TRP A 465 -5.98 1.23 38.18
CA TRP A 465 -5.53 -0.12 38.51
C TRP A 465 -4.10 -0.09 39.05
N SER A 466 -3.83 -0.75 40.16
CA SER A 466 -2.47 -0.84 40.70
C SER A 466 -1.58 -1.84 39.97
N THR A 467 -2.17 -2.71 39.13
CA THR A 467 -1.48 -3.82 38.46
C THR A 467 -2.01 -4.05 37.04
N PHE A 468 -1.16 -4.56 36.16
CA PHE A 468 -1.57 -5.16 34.90
C PHE A 468 -1.56 -6.69 34.94
N ASN A 469 -2.64 -7.30 34.44
CA ASN A 469 -2.70 -8.74 34.22
C ASN A 469 -1.67 -9.19 33.17
N TYR A 470 -1.44 -8.37 32.16
CA TYR A 470 -0.34 -8.42 31.20
C TYR A 470 -0.27 -7.07 30.50
N HIS A 471 0.84 -6.79 29.81
CA HIS A 471 0.93 -5.69 28.86
C HIS A 471 1.49 -6.22 27.55
N GLU A 472 0.95 -5.79 26.42
CA GLU A 472 1.41 -6.21 25.09
C GLU A 472 1.92 -4.99 24.32
N VAL A 473 3.07 -5.13 23.66
CA VAL A 473 3.71 -4.05 22.89
C VAL A 473 4.17 -4.56 21.53
N ALA A 474 4.44 -3.64 20.60
CA ALA A 474 5.21 -3.97 19.41
C ALA A 474 6.69 -4.11 19.80
N TRP A 475 7.34 -5.20 19.39
CA TRP A 475 8.63 -5.62 19.92
C TRP A 475 9.52 -6.20 18.82
N LYS A 476 10.80 -5.81 18.81
CA LYS A 476 11.81 -6.39 17.92
C LYS A 476 12.27 -7.79 18.36
N GLY A 477 12.94 -8.46 17.42
CA GLY A 477 13.83 -9.58 17.72
C GLY A 477 13.15 -10.76 18.39
N ALA A 478 13.75 -11.29 19.45
CA ALA A 478 13.24 -12.43 20.19
C ALA A 478 12.15 -12.07 21.20
N CYS A 479 11.79 -10.78 21.30
CA CYS A 479 10.92 -10.22 22.34
C CYS A 479 11.47 -10.48 23.76
N GLY A 480 12.80 -10.47 23.89
CA GLY A 480 13.53 -10.69 25.13
C GLY A 480 13.95 -9.38 25.81
N VAL A 481 14.67 -9.53 26.93
CA VAL A 481 15.17 -8.39 27.72
C VAL A 481 16.13 -7.49 26.94
N ASP A 482 16.78 -8.04 25.92
CA ASP A 482 17.76 -7.34 25.11
C ASP A 482 17.17 -6.61 23.90
N ASP A 483 15.91 -6.84 23.58
CA ASP A 483 15.25 -6.30 22.39
C ASP A 483 14.52 -4.99 22.70
N GLU A 484 14.36 -4.14 21.68
CA GLU A 484 13.66 -2.86 21.82
C GLU A 484 12.14 -2.98 21.62
N VAL A 485 11.42 -2.14 22.38
CA VAL A 485 9.98 -2.02 22.37
C VAL A 485 9.52 -0.70 21.73
N PHE A 486 8.31 -0.76 21.18
CA PHE A 486 7.56 0.33 20.60
C PHE A 486 6.17 0.33 21.23
N ASP A 487 5.94 1.24 22.17
CA ASP A 487 4.69 1.31 22.92
C ASP A 487 3.95 2.61 22.58
N ALA A 488 2.87 2.51 21.82
CA ALA A 488 1.97 3.62 21.54
C ALA A 488 0.85 3.77 22.58
N CYS A 489 0.69 2.77 23.45
CA CYS A 489 -0.38 2.70 24.44
C CYS A 489 -0.12 3.67 25.61
N LEU A 490 1.14 3.77 26.05
CA LEU A 490 1.51 4.49 27.26
C LEU A 490 2.74 5.38 27.01
N ARG A 491 2.77 6.54 27.68
CA ARG A 491 4.02 7.27 27.94
C ARG A 491 4.49 6.95 29.34
N VAL A 492 5.75 6.56 29.46
CA VAL A 492 6.41 6.30 30.74
C VAL A 492 7.17 7.53 31.19
N ASP A 493 7.63 7.54 32.44
CA ASP A 493 8.50 8.61 32.91
C ASP A 493 9.89 8.49 32.28
N GLY A 494 10.38 9.59 31.72
CA GLY A 494 11.65 9.76 31.03
C GLY A 494 12.77 10.31 31.89
N ASP A 495 12.51 10.66 33.15
CA ASP A 495 13.54 11.18 34.06
C ASP A 495 14.39 10.05 34.69
N SER A 496 15.19 10.38 35.72
CA SER A 496 16.03 9.43 36.45
C SER A 496 15.33 8.69 37.60
N SER A 497 14.09 9.07 37.95
CA SER A 497 13.33 8.54 39.08
C SER A 497 11.88 8.24 38.69
N PRO A 498 11.63 7.16 37.92
CA PRO A 498 10.32 6.88 37.30
C PRO A 498 9.17 6.60 38.29
N ARG A 499 9.43 6.67 39.59
CA ARG A 499 8.53 6.30 40.68
C ARG A 499 8.02 7.50 41.47
N THR A 500 8.63 8.66 41.28
CA THR A 500 8.40 9.84 42.12
C THR A 500 8.29 11.07 41.24
N SER A 501 7.32 11.93 41.53
CA SER A 501 7.27 13.24 40.90
C SER A 501 8.55 14.06 41.14
N PRO A 502 8.92 14.95 40.20
CA PRO A 502 8.20 15.31 38.98
C PRO A 502 8.42 14.32 37.81
N HIS A 503 7.36 13.98 37.07
CA HIS A 503 7.46 13.07 35.92
C HIS A 503 7.64 13.80 34.58
N THR A 504 8.45 13.24 33.68
CA THR A 504 8.71 13.75 32.32
C THR A 504 8.15 12.77 31.27
N PRO A 505 7.15 13.16 30.45
CA PRO A 505 6.55 12.22 29.50
C PRO A 505 7.54 11.73 28.44
N LEU A 506 7.71 10.41 28.34
CA LEU A 506 8.53 9.75 27.33
C LEU A 506 7.73 8.65 26.64
N LEU A 507 7.58 8.75 25.33
CA LEU A 507 6.98 7.69 24.53
C LEU A 507 8.04 6.61 24.23
N PRO A 508 7.81 5.34 24.58
CA PRO A 508 8.76 4.25 24.29
C PRO A 508 8.84 3.97 22.79
N ILE A 509 9.87 4.55 22.15
CA ILE A 509 10.19 4.35 20.74
C ILE A 509 11.60 3.78 20.66
N ASN A 510 11.72 2.55 20.16
CA ASN A 510 12.99 1.83 20.10
C ASN A 510 13.72 1.81 21.47
N MET A 511 12.95 1.65 22.55
CA MET A 511 13.49 1.63 23.91
C MET A 511 13.82 0.18 24.28
N LYS A 512 15.05 -0.11 24.70
CA LYS A 512 15.42 -1.45 25.17
C LYS A 512 14.54 -1.87 26.36
N PHE A 513 14.07 -3.13 26.37
CA PHE A 513 13.23 -3.63 27.46
C PHE A 513 13.94 -3.57 28.82
N GLY A 514 15.11 -4.22 28.91
CA GLY A 514 16.01 -4.17 30.06
C GLY A 514 15.65 -5.11 31.22
N ASN A 515 16.62 -5.25 32.14
CA ASN A 515 16.45 -5.91 33.42
C ASN A 515 15.94 -4.93 34.48
N CYS A 516 15.50 -5.47 35.62
CA CYS A 516 15.20 -4.64 36.78
C CYS A 516 16.49 -3.95 37.27
N GLY A 517 16.45 -2.63 37.43
CA GLY A 517 17.58 -1.80 37.85
C GLY A 517 18.35 -1.13 36.71
N ASP A 518 18.04 -1.43 35.45
CA ASP A 518 18.73 -0.83 34.29
C ASP A 518 18.24 0.60 33.97
N LEU A 519 17.14 1.07 34.59
CA LEU A 519 16.43 2.32 34.25
C LEU A 519 15.97 2.39 32.78
N LEU A 520 15.71 1.22 32.21
CA LEU A 520 15.15 1.01 30.87
C LEU A 520 13.62 0.87 30.94
N TYR A 521 13.00 0.41 29.85
CA TYR A 521 11.54 0.37 29.73
C TYR A 521 10.84 -0.34 30.90
N ARG A 522 11.36 -1.50 31.32
CA ARG A 522 10.79 -2.30 32.43
C ARG A 522 10.72 -1.53 33.74
N ASP A 523 11.78 -0.82 34.13
CA ASP A 523 11.80 -0.06 35.38
C ASP A 523 10.90 1.18 35.32
N ARG A 524 10.76 1.76 34.13
CA ARG A 524 9.91 2.94 33.89
C ARG A 524 8.43 2.57 33.96
N LEU A 525 8.07 1.38 33.49
CA LEU A 525 6.69 0.89 33.55
C LEU A 525 6.27 0.39 34.94
N THR A 526 7.18 -0.23 35.70
CA THR A 526 6.81 -1.10 36.83
C THR A 526 7.16 -0.55 38.21
N SER A 527 6.29 -0.80 39.19
CA SER A 527 6.58 -0.56 40.61
C SER A 527 7.74 -1.45 41.11
N LEU A 528 8.35 -1.14 42.26
CA LEU A 528 9.48 -1.94 42.80
C LEU A 528 9.05 -3.38 43.05
N SER A 529 7.83 -3.56 43.59
CA SER A 529 7.23 -4.87 43.81
C SER A 529 6.73 -5.52 42.52
N GLY A 530 6.43 -4.74 41.48
CA GLY A 530 5.98 -5.23 40.18
C GLY A 530 7.10 -5.77 39.30
N CYS A 531 8.32 -5.25 39.45
CA CYS A 531 9.42 -5.57 38.54
C CYS A 531 9.68 -7.08 38.40
N PRO A 532 9.75 -7.91 39.47
CA PRO A 532 9.95 -9.36 39.35
C PRO A 532 8.90 -10.09 38.52
N TYR A 533 7.69 -9.52 38.40
CA TYR A 533 6.55 -10.10 37.69
C TYR A 533 6.40 -9.57 36.26
N CYS A 534 7.14 -8.53 35.87
CA CYS A 534 7.14 -7.97 34.53
C CYS A 534 8.27 -8.58 33.68
N ASN A 535 8.21 -9.88 33.42
CA ASN A 535 9.17 -10.56 32.54
C ASN A 535 8.64 -10.62 31.10
N PRO A 536 9.52 -10.56 30.08
CA PRO A 536 9.11 -10.83 28.70
C PRO A 536 8.46 -12.22 28.59
N GLN A 537 7.48 -12.37 27.70
CA GLN A 537 6.86 -13.66 27.39
C GLN A 537 6.99 -13.98 25.90
N PRO A 538 8.19 -14.35 25.40
CA PRO A 538 8.43 -14.63 23.98
C PRO A 538 7.49 -15.69 23.38
N ALA A 539 6.97 -16.62 24.19
CA ALA A 539 6.00 -17.61 23.75
C ALA A 539 4.66 -17.02 23.27
N THR A 540 4.37 -15.76 23.58
CA THR A 540 3.16 -15.04 23.15
C THR A 540 3.35 -14.26 21.85
N LYS A 541 4.57 -14.29 21.31
CA LYS A 541 4.98 -13.60 20.09
C LYS A 541 4.11 -14.02 18.90
N GLN A 542 3.51 -13.05 18.22
CA GLN A 542 2.62 -13.31 17.10
C GLN A 542 2.56 -12.16 16.08
N HIS A 543 2.00 -12.47 14.91
CA HIS A 543 1.51 -11.52 13.93
C HIS A 543 0.03 -11.81 13.66
N ARG A 544 -0.87 -10.99 14.23
CA ARG A 544 -2.31 -11.14 13.99
C ARG A 544 -2.63 -10.88 12.52
N GLN A 545 -3.29 -11.86 11.90
CA GLN A 545 -3.81 -11.73 10.53
C GLN A 545 -4.81 -10.57 10.46
N VAL A 546 -4.81 -9.84 9.35
CA VAL A 546 -5.75 -8.73 9.15
C VAL A 546 -7.08 -9.23 8.57
N ILE A 547 -8.20 -8.60 8.97
CA ILE A 547 -9.54 -8.87 8.45
C ILE A 547 -10.35 -7.62 8.14
#